data_AF-A0A8S2U7I7-F1
#
_entry.id   AF-A0A8S2U7I7-F1
#
_cell.length_a   1.000
_cell.length_b   1.000
_cell.length_c   1.000
_cell.angle_alpha   90.00
_cell.angle_beta   90.00
_cell.angle_gamma   90.00
#
_symmetry.space_group_name_H-M   'P 1'
#
loop_
_entity.id
_entity.type
_entity.pdbx_description
1 polymer ?
#
loop_
_entity_poly.entity_id
_entity_poly.type
_entity_poly.pdbx_seq_one_letter_code
_entity_poly.pdbx_strand_id
1 'polypeptide(L)'
;AQGGGDGPEAVADGLHDVLKLSWRATSTKICVLISDAPPHGLDPSGDGFPNGCPLGLDPIEIVREMAEKHITLYVVGVEPPIGKCFISLYQYERM
;
A
#
# COMPACT_ATOMS: atom_id res chain seq x y z
N ALA A 1 -4.03 -9.13 16.37
CA ALA A 1 -2.69 -8.51 16.51
C ALA A 1 -2.61 -7.77 17.85
N GLN A 2 -1.40 -7.46 18.33
CA GLN A 2 -1.17 -6.51 19.44
C GLN A 2 -0.55 -5.26 18.82
N GLY A 3 -1.32 -4.18 18.68
CA GLY A 3 -0.87 -2.94 18.04
C GLY A 3 -1.59 -2.71 16.71
N GLY A 4 -2.24 -1.55 16.61
CA GLY A 4 -3.27 -1.21 15.62
C GLY A 4 -4.52 -0.67 16.33
N GLY A 5 -4.35 0.12 17.39
CA GLY A 5 -5.49 0.66 18.16
C GLY A 5 -6.29 1.71 17.37
N ASP A 6 -5.75 2.12 16.23
CA ASP A 6 -6.28 2.99 15.20
C ASP A 6 -6.68 2.20 13.94
N GLY A 7 -7.52 2.79 13.10
CA GLY A 7 -8.14 2.08 11.97
C GLY A 7 -7.19 1.78 10.81
N PRO A 8 -6.47 2.78 10.26
CA PRO A 8 -5.46 2.58 9.23
C PRO A 8 -4.23 1.81 9.73
N GLU A 9 -3.47 1.24 8.80
CA GLU A 9 -2.34 0.35 9.08
C GLU A 9 -1.05 0.78 8.37
N ALA A 10 0.09 0.22 8.80
CA ALA A 10 1.42 0.47 8.26
C ALA A 10 1.68 -0.17 6.87
N VAL A 11 0.75 0.02 5.94
CA VAL A 11 0.80 -0.56 4.58
C VAL A 11 1.98 0.00 3.78
N ALA A 12 2.31 1.28 3.95
CA ALA A 12 3.42 1.93 3.24
C ALA A 12 4.77 1.25 3.54
N ASP A 13 5.02 0.91 4.81
CA ASP A 13 6.21 0.20 5.25
C ASP A 13 6.33 -1.18 4.57
N GLY A 14 5.23 -1.94 4.55
CA GLY A 14 5.17 -3.24 3.90
C GLY A 14 5.43 -3.16 2.40
N LEU A 15 4.82 -2.20 1.70
CA LEU A 15 5.05 -1.98 0.27
C LEU A 15 6.50 -1.55 -0.02
N HIS A 16 7.10 -0.72 0.83
CA HIS A 16 8.49 -0.31 0.68
C HIS A 16 9.45 -1.50 0.84
N ASP A 17 9.15 -2.44 1.74
CA ASP A 17 9.95 -3.66 1.89
C ASP A 17 9.85 -4.60 0.67
N VAL A 18 8.75 -4.56 -0.09
CA VAL A 18 8.63 -5.31 -1.37
C VAL A 18 9.69 -4.89 -2.38
N LEU A 19 10.09 -3.62 -2.40
CA LEU A 19 11.14 -3.10 -3.29
C LEU A 19 12.53 -3.65 -2.95
N LYS A 20 12.73 -4.15 -1.73
CA LYS A 20 13.99 -4.69 -1.23
C LYS A 20 14.11 -6.21 -1.44
N LEU A 21 13.05 -6.87 -1.89
CA LEU A 21 13.06 -8.31 -2.16
C LEU A 21 13.97 -8.65 -3.33
N SER A 22 14.59 -9.83 -3.27
CA SER A 22 15.45 -10.36 -4.33
C SER A 22 14.64 -10.95 -5.48
N TRP A 23 14.02 -10.08 -6.27
CA TRP A 23 13.29 -10.47 -7.48
C TRP A 23 14.23 -11.02 -8.55
N ARG A 24 13.82 -12.10 -9.22
CA ARG A 24 14.56 -12.60 -10.40
C ARG A 24 14.45 -11.57 -11.53
N ALA A 25 15.57 -11.28 -12.20
CA ALA A 25 15.63 -10.26 -13.25
C ALA A 25 14.64 -10.54 -14.40
N THR A 26 14.55 -11.80 -14.83
CA THR A 26 13.66 -12.26 -15.91
C THR A 26 12.51 -13.11 -15.34
N SER A 27 11.59 -12.45 -14.63
CA SER A 27 10.35 -13.07 -14.17
C SER A 27 9.19 -12.09 -14.21
N THR A 28 7.99 -12.62 -14.37
CA THR A 28 6.77 -11.93 -13.95
C THR A 28 6.82 -11.76 -12.43
N LYS A 29 6.66 -10.53 -11.95
CA LYS A 29 6.68 -10.20 -10.52
C LYS A 29 5.28 -9.77 -10.09
N ILE A 30 4.73 -10.44 -9.09
CA ILE A 30 3.39 -10.19 -8.59
C ILE A 30 3.47 -10.01 -7.08
N CYS A 31 2.93 -8.90 -6.59
CA CYS A 31 2.68 -8.66 -5.18
C CYS A 31 1.18 -8.75 -4.93
N VAL A 32 0.76 -9.49 -3.91
CA VAL A 32 -0.64 -9.57 -3.48
C VAL A 32 -0.73 -9.00 -2.07
N LEU A 33 -1.34 -7.82 -1.94
CA LEU A 33 -1.66 -7.21 -0.66
C LEU A 33 -3.04 -7.70 -0.22
N ILE A 34 -3.12 -8.27 0.99
CA ILE A 34 -4.38 -8.64 1.63
C ILE A 34 -4.51 -7.75 2.86
N SER A 35 -5.57 -6.96 2.94
CA SER A 35 -5.79 -6.02 4.03
C SER A 35 -7.29 -5.86 4.30
N ASP A 36 -7.65 -5.46 5.51
CA ASP A 36 -8.99 -5.01 5.92
C ASP A 36 -9.01 -3.50 6.27
N ALA A 37 -7.87 -2.81 6.18
CA ALA A 37 -7.70 -1.41 6.52
C ALA A 37 -6.88 -0.62 5.47
N PRO A 38 -7.08 0.71 5.36
CA PRO A 38 -6.29 1.56 4.49
C PRO A 38 -4.88 1.84 5.04
N PRO A 39 -3.95 2.36 4.22
CA PRO A 39 -2.69 2.89 4.71
C PRO A 39 -2.91 4.14 5.59
N HIS A 40 -2.05 4.31 6.61
CA HIS A 40 -1.93 5.61 7.31
C HIS A 40 -1.74 6.76 6.32
N GLY A 41 -2.36 7.91 6.60
CA GLY A 41 -2.27 9.14 5.81
C GLY A 41 -3.19 9.21 4.59
N LEU A 42 -3.92 8.15 4.24
CA LEU A 42 -4.89 8.16 3.13
C LEU A 42 -6.35 8.24 3.58
N ASP A 43 -6.68 7.75 4.79
CA ASP A 43 -7.99 7.95 5.42
C ASP A 43 -7.80 8.50 6.84
N PRO A 44 -8.14 9.78 7.09
CA PRO A 44 -7.90 10.43 8.38
C PRO A 44 -8.84 9.93 9.50
N SER A 45 -9.89 9.16 9.18
CA SER A 45 -10.88 8.74 10.18
C SER A 45 -10.31 7.70 11.14
N GLY A 46 -9.99 8.13 12.36
CA GLY A 46 -9.45 7.24 13.38
C GLY A 46 -8.00 6.82 13.10
N ASP A 47 -7.26 7.64 12.37
CA ASP A 47 -5.84 7.45 12.06
C ASP A 47 -4.96 8.02 13.19
N GLY A 48 -4.13 7.17 13.81
CA GLY A 48 -3.11 7.58 14.77
C GLY A 48 -1.89 8.23 14.10
N PHE A 49 -1.75 8.07 12.79
CA PHE A 49 -0.68 8.61 11.95
C PHE A 49 -1.25 9.38 10.73
N PRO A 50 -2.02 10.47 10.96
CA PRO A 50 -2.73 11.17 9.90
C PRO A 50 -1.81 11.86 8.88
N ASN A 51 -0.52 12.02 9.20
CA ASN A 51 0.49 12.54 8.28
C ASN A 51 1.24 11.42 7.53
N GLY A 52 0.75 10.18 7.58
CA GLY A 52 1.35 9.00 6.97
C GLY A 52 2.45 8.36 7.82
N CYS A 53 3.22 7.48 7.19
CA CYS A 53 4.31 6.74 7.82
C CYS A 53 5.34 7.71 8.46
N PRO A 54 5.76 7.51 9.73
CA PRO A 54 6.77 8.34 10.41
C PRO A 54 8.13 8.41 9.71
N LEU A 55 8.42 7.46 8.81
CA LEU A 55 9.64 7.45 8.00
C LEU A 55 9.51 8.24 6.69
N GLY A 56 8.36 8.89 6.45
CA GLY A 56 8.09 9.67 5.24
C GLY A 56 7.79 8.81 4.00
N LEU A 57 7.42 7.55 4.20
CA LEU A 57 7.05 6.63 3.12
C LEU A 57 5.62 6.92 2.64
N ASP A 58 5.49 7.31 1.37
CA ASP A 58 4.20 7.50 0.71
C ASP A 58 3.80 6.24 -0.06
N PRO A 59 2.68 5.57 0.28
CA PRO A 59 2.24 4.35 -0.39
C PRO A 59 1.96 4.55 -1.89
N ILE A 60 1.56 5.75 -2.33
CA ILE A 60 1.30 6.05 -3.76
C ILE A 60 2.62 6.10 -4.52
N GLU A 61 3.64 6.79 -4.00
CA GLU A 61 4.96 6.86 -4.64
C GLU A 61 5.64 5.50 -4.67
N ILE A 62 5.49 4.69 -3.62
CA ILE A 62 6.02 3.33 -3.59
C ILE A 62 5.36 2.45 -4.64
N VAL A 63 4.03 2.53 -4.81
CA VAL A 63 3.34 1.76 -5.86
C VAL A 63 3.79 2.18 -7.26
N ARG A 64 4.08 3.47 -7.48
CA ARG A 64 4.68 3.91 -8.74
C ARG A 64 6.06 3.30 -8.96
N GLU A 65 6.92 3.28 -7.95
CA GLU A 65 8.22 2.64 -8.05
C GLU A 65 8.09 1.12 -8.30
N MET A 66 7.10 0.45 -7.70
CA MET A 66 6.78 -0.95 -7.98
C MET A 66 6.42 -1.16 -9.47
N ALA A 67 5.58 -0.28 -10.04
CA ALA A 67 5.20 -0.31 -11.44
C ALA A 67 6.42 -0.12 -12.37
N GLU A 68 7.30 0.84 -12.06
CA GLU A 68 8.56 1.07 -12.80
C GLU A 68 9.48 -0.16 -12.78
N LYS A 69 9.50 -0.93 -11.68
CA LYS A 69 10.27 -2.19 -11.57
C LYS A 69 9.54 -3.42 -12.14
N HIS A 70 8.40 -3.20 -12.81
CA HIS A 70 7.53 -4.24 -13.36
C HIS A 70 7.03 -5.24 -12.30
N ILE A 71 6.64 -4.73 -11.13
CA ILE A 71 5.96 -5.48 -10.08
C ILE A 71 4.47 -5.12 -10.13
N THR A 72 3.64 -6.08 -10.53
CA THR A 72 2.18 -5.88 -10.53
C THR A 72 1.64 -6.08 -9.12
N LEU A 73 0.95 -5.06 -8.59
CA LEU A 73 0.27 -5.13 -7.30
C LEU A 73 -1.21 -5.51 -7.50
N TYR A 74 -1.66 -6.57 -6.83
CA TYR A 74 -3.07 -6.89 -6.64
C TYR A 74 -3.45 -6.66 -5.19
N VAL A 75 -4.59 -6.03 -4.97
CA VAL A 75 -5.13 -5.80 -3.62
C VAL A 75 -6.40 -6.61 -3.45
N VAL A 76 -6.40 -7.46 -2.42
CA VAL A 76 -7.58 -8.19 -1.95
C VAL A 76 -8.01 -7.52 -0.66
N GLY A 77 -9.01 -6.66 -0.77
CA GLY A 77 -9.52 -5.84 0.33
C GLY A 77 -10.86 -6.30 0.87
N VAL A 78 -11.11 -6.03 2.15
CA VAL A 78 -12.45 -6.10 2.75
C VAL A 78 -13.17 -4.77 2.56
N GLU A 79 -14.39 -4.80 2.06
CA GLU A 79 -15.28 -3.64 1.94
C GLU A 79 -16.14 -3.47 3.20
N PRO A 80 -16.53 -2.22 3.58
CA PRO A 80 -16.23 -0.94 2.93
C PRO A 80 -14.88 -0.22 3.23
N PRO A 81 -14.04 -0.61 4.23
CA PRO A 81 -12.89 0.22 4.63
C PRO A 81 -11.86 0.49 3.52
N ILE A 82 -11.67 -0.44 2.58
CA ILE A 82 -10.61 -0.35 1.58
C ILE A 82 -11.02 0.34 0.29
N GLY A 83 -12.30 0.28 -0.09
CA GLY A 83 -12.75 0.67 -1.42
C GLY A 83 -12.37 2.10 -1.83
N LYS A 84 -12.44 3.06 -0.91
CA LYS A 84 -12.13 4.47 -1.23
C LYS A 84 -10.63 4.74 -1.44
N CYS A 85 -9.75 4.09 -0.69
CA CYS A 85 -8.31 4.35 -0.75
C CYS A 85 -7.64 3.69 -1.96
N PHE A 86 -8.05 2.46 -2.30
CA PHE A 86 -7.39 1.69 -3.37
C PHE A 86 -7.96 1.94 -4.77
N ILE A 87 -9.17 2.52 -4.89
CA ILE A 87 -9.69 3.02 -6.17
C ILE A 87 -8.83 4.18 -6.71
N SER A 88 -8.24 5.01 -5.84
CA SER A 88 -7.34 6.09 -6.25
C SER A 88 -6.02 5.59 -6.84
N LEU A 89 -5.52 4.43 -6.37
CA LEU A 89 -4.31 3.80 -6.90
C LEU A 89 -4.55 3.21 -8.30
N TYR A 90 -5.75 2.68 -8.55
CA TYR A 90 -6.13 2.09 -9.84
C TYR A 90 -6.27 3.10 -10.99
N GLN A 91 -6.60 4.37 -10.68
CA GLN A 91 -6.76 5.41 -11.71
C GLN A 91 -5.43 6.04 -12.16
N TYR A 92 -4.37 5.93 -11.37
CA TYR A 92 -3.07 6.55 -11.70
C TYR A 92 -2.22 5.72 -12.66
N GLU A 93 -2.41 4.40 -12.75
CA GLU A 93 -1.67 3.52 -13.68
C GLU A 93 -2.18 3.56 -15.14
N ARG A 94 -3.11 4.47 -15.48
CA ARG A 94 -3.65 4.65 -16.84
C ARG A 94 -3.26 5.99 -17.51
N MET A 95 -2.36 6.76 -16.91
CA MET A 95 -1.71 7.93 -17.56
C MET A 95 -0.27 7.60 -17.90
#